data_AF-A0A1B8Y7K5-F1
#
_entry.id   AF-A0A1B8Y7K5-F1
#
_cell.length_a   1.000
_cell.length_b   1.000
_cell.length_c   1.000
_cell.angle_alpha   90.00
_cell.angle_beta   90.00
_cell.angle_gamma   90.00
#
_symmetry.space_group_name_H-M   'P 1'
#
loop_
_entity.id
_entity.type
_entity.pdbx_description
1 polymer ?
#
loop_
_entity_poly.entity_id
_entity_poly.type
_entity_poly.pdbx_seq_one_letter_code
_entity_poly.pdbx_strand_id
1 'polypeptide(L)'
;RGNDNWLIRYDSQDEDELMEKGDDFPLKDWKEIKEPVIKIAAIDNGLAFPFKHPDEWRAYPFHWAWLPQAKVPFSQETRDLILPRISDMNFVQDLCEDLYELFK
;
A
#
# COMPACT_ATOMS: atom_id res chain seq x y z
N ARG A 1 -9.04 -2.37 11.57
CA ARG A 1 -8.36 -3.00 10.41
C ARG A 1 -7.21 -3.85 10.95
N GLY A 2 -7.35 -5.18 10.89
CA GLY A 2 -6.32 -6.12 11.36
C GLY A 2 -5.09 -6.20 10.45
N ASN A 3 -4.03 -6.88 10.91
CA ASN A 3 -2.82 -7.12 10.10
C ASN A 3 -2.99 -8.26 9.08
N ASP A 4 -4.06 -9.02 9.21
CA ASP A 4 -4.59 -10.05 8.32
C ASP A 4 -5.43 -9.47 7.17
N ASN A 5 -5.89 -8.23 7.29
CA ASN A 5 -6.76 -7.58 6.31
C ASN A 5 -6.00 -6.80 5.22
N TRP A 6 -4.69 -6.99 5.12
CA TRP A 6 -3.87 -6.47 4.03
C TRP A 6 -2.74 -7.46 3.75
N LEU A 7 -2.41 -7.62 2.47
CA LEU A 7 -1.44 -8.61 2.01
C LEU A 7 -0.18 -7.89 1.53
N ILE A 8 0.98 -8.52 1.73
CA ILE A 8 2.23 -8.13 1.09
C ILE A 8 2.58 -9.19 0.06
N ARG A 9 2.86 -8.75 -1.18
CA ARG A 9 3.59 -9.56 -2.16
C ARG A 9 5.02 -9.06 -2.21
N TYR A 10 5.96 -9.97 -1.98
CA TYR A 10 7.38 -9.69 -2.11
C TYR A 10 7.94 -10.59 -3.21
N ASP A 11 8.38 -9.97 -4.29
CA ASP A 11 9.05 -10.63 -5.41
C ASP A 11 10.56 -10.43 -5.18
N SER A 12 11.24 -11.44 -4.63
CA SER A 12 12.69 -11.41 -4.41
C SER A 12 13.46 -11.48 -5.73
N GLN A 13 14.73 -11.06 -5.70
CA GLN A 13 15.68 -11.44 -6.74
C GLN A 13 15.88 -12.95 -6.63
N ASP A 14 15.57 -13.69 -7.69
CA ASP A 14 15.64 -15.15 -7.68
C ASP A 14 17.05 -15.62 -7.26
N GLU A 15 17.16 -16.33 -6.14
CA GLU A 15 18.38 -17.04 -5.74
C GLU A 15 18.76 -18.14 -6.75
N ASP A 16 17.77 -18.61 -7.53
CA ASP A 16 17.92 -19.66 -8.55
C ASP A 16 18.84 -19.25 -9.72
N GLU A 17 19.05 -17.96 -9.98
CA GLU A 17 19.97 -17.52 -11.05
C GLU A 17 21.45 -17.52 -10.62
N LEU A 18 21.76 -17.66 -9.33
CA LEU A 18 23.13 -17.62 -8.80
C LEU A 18 23.80 -19.00 -8.73
N MET A 19 23.05 -20.11 -8.75
CA MET A 19 23.60 -21.47 -8.69
C MET A 19 23.95 -22.09 -10.05
N GLU A 20 23.55 -21.47 -11.18
CA GLU A 20 23.76 -22.03 -12.53
C GLU A 20 25.06 -21.56 -13.23
N LYS A 21 26.00 -20.94 -12.52
CA LYS A 21 27.33 -20.61 -13.08
C LYS A 21 28.35 -21.70 -12.77
N GLY A 22 28.20 -22.83 -13.46
CA GLY A 22 29.33 -23.69 -13.81
C GLY A 22 30.20 -22.99 -14.86
N ASP A 23 31.51 -23.08 -14.67
CA ASP A 23 32.55 -22.50 -15.52
C ASP A 23 32.37 -22.88 -17.00
N ASP A 24 31.98 -21.94 -17.87
CA ASP A 24 32.70 -21.56 -19.11
C ASP A 24 31.86 -20.60 -20.01
N PHE A 25 32.53 -19.63 -20.65
CA PHE A 25 32.08 -18.83 -21.82
C PHE A 25 31.12 -17.61 -21.64
N PRO A 26 31.13 -16.65 -22.60
CA PRO A 26 31.62 -15.27 -22.42
C PRO A 26 30.51 -14.24 -22.12
N LEU A 27 30.94 -13.04 -21.70
CA LEU A 27 30.14 -11.82 -21.53
C LEU A 27 29.05 -11.67 -22.61
N LYS A 28 27.83 -12.09 -22.31
CA LYS A 28 26.66 -11.75 -23.10
C LYS A 28 25.51 -11.47 -22.15
N ASP A 29 25.04 -10.24 -22.27
CA ASP A 29 23.84 -9.69 -21.69
C ASP A 29 23.90 -9.53 -20.16
N TRP A 30 24.11 -8.28 -19.77
CA TRP A 30 23.67 -7.68 -18.52
C TRP A 30 22.17 -8.01 -18.35
N LYS A 31 21.87 -9.24 -17.92
CA LYS A 31 20.55 -9.65 -17.46
C LYS A 31 20.10 -8.52 -16.55
N GLU A 32 19.00 -7.86 -16.91
CA GLU A 32 18.37 -6.84 -16.08
C GLU A 32 18.16 -7.48 -14.70
N ILE A 33 19.01 -7.11 -13.75
CA ILE A 33 18.86 -7.53 -12.37
C ILE A 33 17.56 -6.88 -11.92
N LYS A 34 16.48 -7.66 -11.93
CA LYS A 34 15.16 -7.18 -11.55
C LYS A 34 15.25 -6.72 -10.10
N GLU A 35 15.06 -5.44 -9.83
CA GLU A 35 15.06 -4.95 -8.45
C GLU A 35 13.97 -5.68 -7.66
N PRO A 36 14.22 -6.04 -6.39
CA PRO A 36 13.21 -6.70 -5.58
C PRO A 36 11.99 -5.78 -5.46
N VAL A 37 10.81 -6.31 -5.77
CA VAL A 37 9.57 -5.52 -5.78
C VAL A 37 8.70 -5.93 -4.60
N ILE A 38 8.31 -4.95 -3.79
CA ILE A 38 7.33 -5.12 -2.71
C ILE A 38 6.04 -4.39 -3.06
N LYS A 39 4.89 -5.06 -2.89
CA LYS A 39 3.56 -4.48 -3.10
C LYS A 39 2.62 -4.81 -1.95
N ILE A 40 1.73 -3.88 -1.62
CA ILE A 40 0.68 -4.06 -0.60
C ILE A 40 -0.68 -4.10 -1.30
N ALA A 41 -1.55 -5.01 -0.88
CA ALA A 41 -2.96 -5.06 -1.27
C ALA A 41 -3.85 -4.89 -0.05
N ALA A 42 -4.67 -3.83 -0.02
CA ALA A 42 -5.67 -3.61 1.03
C ALA A 42 -6.96 -4.39 0.68
N ILE A 43 -7.22 -5.46 1.42
CA ILE A 43 -8.37 -6.35 1.18
C ILE A 43 -9.43 -6.18 2.27
N ASP A 44 -10.59 -6.80 2.07
CA ASP A 44 -11.66 -6.88 3.08
C ASP A 44 -12.21 -5.51 3.54
N ASN A 45 -12.56 -4.63 2.60
CA ASN A 45 -12.99 -3.25 2.91
C ASN A 45 -14.47 -3.09 3.32
N GLY A 46 -15.19 -4.18 3.60
CA GLY A 46 -16.64 -4.18 3.80
C GLY A 46 -17.16 -3.49 5.08
N LEU A 47 -16.29 -3.24 6.07
CA LEU A 47 -16.64 -2.55 7.33
C LEU A 47 -16.09 -1.11 7.38
N ALA A 48 -16.04 -0.44 6.22
CA ALA A 48 -15.66 0.98 6.10
C ALA A 48 -16.90 1.90 6.11
N PHE A 49 -16.68 3.22 5.96
CA PHE A 49 -17.74 4.25 5.87
C PHE A 49 -18.74 4.29 7.05
N PRO A 50 -18.27 4.46 8.30
CA PRO A 50 -19.19 4.60 9.43
C PRO A 50 -19.91 5.96 9.38
N PHE A 51 -21.20 5.98 9.72
CA PHE A 51 -21.99 7.22 9.77
C PHE A 51 -21.62 8.13 10.95
N LYS A 52 -20.96 7.59 11.97
CA LYS A 52 -20.41 8.32 13.12
C LYS A 52 -19.12 7.65 13.59
N HIS A 53 -18.30 8.37 14.36
CA HIS A 53 -17.19 7.73 15.07
C HIS A 53 -17.70 6.69 16.10
N PRO A 54 -16.93 5.61 16.35
CA PRO A 54 -17.25 4.69 17.43
C PRO A 54 -17.38 5.41 18.78
N ASP A 55 -18.32 4.95 19.61
CA ASP A 55 -18.55 5.53 20.94
C ASP A 55 -17.33 5.36 21.86
N GLU A 56 -16.53 4.31 21.63
CA GLU A 56 -15.25 4.09 22.30
C GLU A 56 -14.10 4.02 21.29
N TRP A 57 -13.06 4.83 21.53
CA TRP A 57 -11.86 4.86 20.66
C TRP A 57 -11.10 3.53 20.59
N ARG A 58 -11.32 2.61 21.54
CA ARG A 58 -10.66 1.30 21.60
C ARG A 58 -11.42 0.18 20.88
N ALA A 59 -12.67 0.40 20.48
CA ALA A 59 -13.48 -0.67 19.91
C ALA A 59 -13.08 -1.06 18.48
N TYR A 60 -12.53 -0.11 17.70
CA TYR A 60 -12.17 -0.34 16.29
C TYR A 60 -10.81 0.27 15.92
N PRO A 61 -9.69 -0.24 16.48
CA PRO A 61 -8.37 0.31 16.22
C PRO A 61 -7.86 -0.03 14.81
N PHE A 62 -6.95 0.81 14.32
CA PHE A 62 -6.11 0.50 13.17
C PHE A 62 -4.89 -0.29 13.65
N HIS A 63 -4.86 -1.61 13.46
CA HIS A 63 -3.81 -2.46 14.06
C HIS A 63 -2.41 -2.14 13.52
N TRP A 64 -2.33 -1.67 12.27
CA TRP A 64 -1.07 -1.22 11.68
C TRP A 64 -0.44 -0.02 12.41
N ALA A 65 -1.21 0.74 13.21
CA ALA A 65 -0.70 1.86 13.99
C ALA A 65 0.28 1.43 15.10
N TRP A 66 0.26 0.16 15.51
CA TRP A 66 1.20 -0.40 16.48
C TRP A 66 2.49 -0.93 15.85
N LEU A 67 2.58 -0.99 14.52
CA LEU A 67 3.80 -1.39 13.84
C LEU A 67 4.87 -0.29 13.94
N PRO A 68 6.16 -0.64 14.04
CA PRO A 68 7.25 0.35 14.03
C PRO A 68 7.19 1.33 12.85
N GLN A 69 6.73 0.85 11.69
CA GLN A 69 6.56 1.60 10.45
C GLN A 69 5.62 2.81 10.61
N ALA A 70 4.62 2.72 11.49
CA ALA A 70 3.69 3.83 11.74
C ALA A 70 4.34 5.03 12.46
N LYS A 71 5.55 4.86 13.01
CA LYS A 71 6.32 5.95 13.63
C LYS A 71 7.13 6.75 12.60
N VAL A 72 7.25 6.25 11.37
CA VAL A 72 7.96 6.93 10.29
C VAL A 72 7.06 8.07 9.77
N PRO A 73 7.54 9.32 9.71
CA PRO A 73 6.78 10.41 9.12
C PRO A 73 6.44 10.15 7.65
N PHE A 74 5.33 10.72 7.17
CA PHE A 74 4.96 10.62 5.75
C PHE A 74 6.08 11.13 4.83
N SER A 75 6.34 10.39 3.76
CA SER A 75 7.31 10.78 2.73
C SER A 75 6.82 12.01 1.94
N GLN A 76 7.76 12.75 1.35
CA GLN A 76 7.42 13.88 0.48
C GLN A 76 6.56 13.43 -0.72
N GLU A 77 6.88 12.27 -1.31
CA GLU A 77 6.10 11.64 -2.38
C GLU A 77 4.62 11.45 -1.99
N THR A 78 4.35 10.92 -0.79
CA THR A 78 2.97 10.74 -0.30
C THR A 78 2.26 12.08 -0.14
N ARG A 79 2.97 13.09 0.40
CA ARG A 79 2.42 14.42 0.62
C ARG A 79 2.09 15.11 -0.70
N ASP A 80 2.99 15.05 -1.68
CA ASP A 80 2.81 15.66 -3.00
C ASP A 80 1.70 14.97 -3.80
N LEU A 81 1.51 13.65 -3.61
CA LEU A 81 0.44 12.90 -4.26
C LEU A 81 -0.94 13.21 -3.66
N ILE A 82 -1.04 13.29 -2.32
CA ILE A 82 -2.33 13.34 -1.62
C ILE A 82 -2.77 14.77 -1.33
N LEU A 83 -1.89 15.66 -0.85
CA LEU A 83 -2.28 16.99 -0.36
C LEU A 83 -3.02 17.82 -1.42
N PRO A 84 -2.53 17.95 -2.68
CA PRO A 84 -3.21 18.79 -3.67
C PRO A 84 -4.65 18.34 -3.94
N ARG A 85 -4.94 17.04 -3.81
CA ARG A 85 -6.29 16.47 -4.01
C ARG A 85 -7.20 16.77 -2.83
N ILE A 86 -6.79 16.40 -1.62
CA ILE A 86 -7.65 16.54 -0.44
C ILE A 86 -7.78 17.98 0.07
N SER A 87 -6.88 18.90 -0.35
CA SER A 87 -7.00 20.33 -0.05
C SER A 87 -7.91 21.08 -1.02
N ASP A 88 -8.20 20.52 -2.19
CA ASP A 88 -9.14 21.10 -3.16
C ASP A 88 -10.58 20.70 -2.79
N MET A 89 -11.41 21.70 -2.49
CA MET A 89 -12.80 21.47 -2.11
C MET A 89 -13.64 20.94 -3.28
N ASN A 90 -13.26 21.20 -4.53
CA ASN A 90 -13.96 20.63 -5.69
C ASN A 90 -13.74 19.13 -5.74
N PHE A 91 -12.50 18.66 -5.58
CA PHE A 91 -12.19 17.22 -5.52
C PHE A 91 -12.94 16.51 -4.39
N VAL A 92 -13.04 17.13 -3.21
CA VAL A 92 -13.77 16.54 -2.07
C VAL A 92 -15.27 16.48 -2.34
N GLN A 93 -15.84 17.50 -2.99
CA GLN A 93 -17.24 17.52 -3.39
C GLN A 93 -17.54 16.43 -4.42
N ASP A 94 -16.74 16.33 -5.48
CA ASP A 94 -16.87 15.31 -6.51
C ASP A 94 -16.79 13.89 -5.90
N LEU A 95 -15.86 13.66 -4.96
CA LEU A 95 -15.75 12.40 -4.23
C LEU A 95 -17.01 12.08 -3.41
N CYS A 96 -17.64 13.08 -2.79
CA CYS A 96 -18.89 12.88 -2.05
C CYS A 96 -20.05 12.52 -2.99
N GLU A 97 -20.12 13.15 -4.17
CA GLU A 97 -21.13 12.87 -5.19
C GLU A 97 -20.96 11.45 -5.77
N ASP A 98 -19.73 11.05 -6.07
CA ASP A 98 -19.40 9.69 -6.51
C ASP A 98 -19.82 8.64 -5.46
N LEU A 99 -19.53 8.89 -4.18
CA LEU A 99 -19.93 8.00 -3.09
C LEU A 99 -21.46 7.98 -2.90
N TYR A 100 -22.13 9.11 -3.09
CA TYR A 100 -23.58 9.20 -3.01
C TYR A 100 -24.26 8.36 -4.09
N GLU A 101 -23.81 8.48 -5.35
CA GLU A 101 -24.36 7.68 -6.45
C GLU A 101 -24.01 6.19 -6.30
N LEU A 102 -22.87 5.84 -5.71
CA LEU A 102 -22.49 4.44 -5.45
C LEU A 102 -23.35 3.77 -4.37
N PHE A 103 -23.75 4.51 -3.32
CA PHE A 103 -24.48 3.95 -2.17
C PHE A 103 -26.01 4.01 -2.28
N LYS A 104 -26.53 4.66 -3.32
CA LYS A 104 -27.95 4.76 -3.63
C LYS A 104 -28.55 3.43 -4.10
#